data_AF-A0A3B0US60-F1
#
_entry.id   AF-A0A3B0US60-F1
#
_cell.length_a   1.000
_cell.length_b   1.000
_cell.length_c   1.000
_cell.angle_alpha   90.00
_cell.angle_beta   90.00
_cell.angle_gamma   90.00
#
_symmetry.space_group_name_H-M   'P 1'
#
loop_
_entity.id
_entity.type
_entity.pdbx_description
1 polymer ?
#
loop_
_entity_poly.entity_id
_entity_poly.type
_entity_poly.pdbx_seq_one_letter_code
_entity_poly.pdbx_strand_id
1 'polypeptide(L)'
;RIEERTDSLFWATELTPLFNSDINKPSLLNAFTVEERVKEANSNLLKTIYSALPEVKSNVKRIEIKYLGQPDEVRQIYVVMKTDNPVYSSHQSIHVWINNLEGKLILDSLKTEGVNKTILLTPMNYSTTVSITGFGIGAIK
;
A
#
# COMPACT_ATOMS: atom_id res chain seq x y z
N ARG A 1 -7.12 18.19 -11.28
CA ARG A 1 -8.39 18.58 -10.62
C ARG A 1 -8.32 17.99 -9.22
N ILE A 2 -8.16 18.81 -8.19
CA ILE A 2 -8.16 18.35 -6.79
C ILE A 2 -9.63 18.29 -6.40
N GLU A 3 -10.21 17.10 -6.36
CA GLU A 3 -11.57 16.91 -5.83
C GLU A 3 -11.44 16.74 -4.31
N GLU A 4 -11.81 17.78 -3.56
CA GLU A 4 -12.03 17.70 -2.12
C GLU A 4 -13.33 16.92 -1.82
N ARG A 5 -13.30 15.62 -2.07
CA ARG A 5 -14.32 14.69 -1.58
C ARG A 5 -13.65 13.56 -0.82
N THR A 6 -13.19 13.89 0.38
CA THR A 6 -12.64 12.94 1.36
C THR A 6 -13.76 12.34 2.23
N ASP A 7 -14.87 11.92 1.61
CA ASP A 7 -15.92 11.22 2.34
C ASP A 7 -15.53 9.76 2.66
N SER A 8 -16.31 9.08 3.49
CA SER A 8 -16.02 7.69 3.87
C SER A 8 -16.02 6.73 2.67
N LEU A 9 -16.77 7.04 1.61
CA LEU A 9 -16.85 6.19 0.41
C LEU A 9 -15.59 6.31 -0.43
N PHE A 10 -15.04 7.52 -0.53
CA PHE A 10 -13.75 7.79 -1.15
C PHE A 10 -12.65 6.97 -0.47
N TRP A 11 -12.53 7.06 0.85
CA TRP A 11 -11.51 6.30 1.60
C TRP A 11 -11.70 4.79 1.50
N ALA A 12 -12.93 4.29 1.51
CA ALA A 12 -13.19 2.87 1.30
C ALA A 12 -12.67 2.40 -0.07
N THR A 13 -12.84 3.23 -1.10
CA THR A 13 -12.38 2.94 -2.47
C THR A 13 -10.86 2.97 -2.55
N GLU A 14 -10.21 4.01 -2.05
CA GLU A 14 -8.76 4.19 -2.13
C GLU A 14 -7.98 3.18 -1.26
N LEU A 15 -8.55 2.72 -0.15
CA LEU A 15 -7.93 1.71 0.71
C LEU A 15 -8.23 0.26 0.30
N THR A 16 -9.20 0.03 -0.59
CA THR A 16 -9.55 -1.32 -1.08
C THR A 16 -8.34 -2.11 -1.59
N PRO A 17 -7.42 -1.54 -2.38
CA PRO A 17 -6.21 -2.24 -2.82
C PRO A 17 -5.30 -2.69 -1.67
N LEU A 18 -5.20 -1.89 -0.61
CA LEU A 18 -4.42 -2.23 0.58
C LEU A 18 -5.06 -3.42 1.32
N PHE A 19 -6.39 -3.42 1.50
CA PHE A 19 -7.11 -4.59 2.04
C PHE A 19 -6.94 -5.82 1.15
N ASN A 20 -6.82 -5.65 -0.16
CA ASN A 20 -6.54 -6.75 -1.09
C ASN A 20 -5.12 -7.31 -0.97
N SER A 21 -4.21 -6.55 -0.38
CA SER A 21 -2.84 -6.96 -0.11
C SER A 21 -2.61 -7.64 1.24
N ASP A 22 -3.66 -7.85 2.04
CA ASP A 22 -3.52 -8.51 3.35
C ASP A 22 -2.98 -9.94 3.20
N ILE A 23 -1.75 -10.13 3.67
CA ILE A 23 -1.02 -11.41 3.63
C ILE A 23 -1.70 -12.52 4.42
N ASN A 24 -2.59 -12.18 5.35
CA ASN A 24 -3.33 -13.16 6.14
C ASN A 24 -4.52 -13.75 5.39
N LYS A 25 -4.83 -13.25 4.19
CA LYS A 25 -5.90 -13.82 3.36
C LYS A 25 -5.58 -15.28 3.02
N PRO A 26 -6.56 -16.20 3.08
CA PRO A 26 -6.35 -17.60 2.74
C PRO A 26 -5.71 -17.84 1.36
N SER A 27 -6.04 -17.00 0.37
CA SER A 27 -5.47 -17.05 -0.98
C SER A 27 -4.00 -16.67 -1.07
N LEU A 28 -3.45 -16.06 -0.01
CA LEU A 28 -2.08 -15.54 0.09
C LEU A 28 -1.24 -16.27 1.16
N LEU A 29 -1.81 -17.28 1.82
CA LEU A 29 -1.06 -18.11 2.75
C LEU A 29 0.08 -18.83 2.01
N ASN A 30 1.28 -18.77 2.61
CA ASN A 30 2.51 -19.31 2.04
C ASN A 30 2.89 -18.74 0.66
N ALA A 31 2.33 -17.59 0.27
CA ALA A 31 2.58 -16.99 -1.02
C ALA A 31 3.86 -16.15 -1.08
N PHE A 32 4.51 -15.90 0.06
CA PHE A 32 5.57 -14.92 0.20
C PHE A 32 6.79 -15.48 0.93
N THR A 33 7.97 -15.04 0.50
CA THR A 33 9.17 -15.06 1.34
C THR A 33 9.21 -13.82 2.22
N VAL A 34 9.80 -13.94 3.41
CA VAL A 34 9.89 -12.84 4.38
C VAL A 34 11.33 -12.54 4.70
N GLU A 35 11.72 -11.28 4.57
CA GLU A 35 12.99 -10.74 5.05
C GLU A 35 12.69 -9.75 6.17
N GLU A 36 13.03 -10.10 7.42
CA GLU A 36 12.73 -9.27 8.59
C GLU A 36 13.88 -8.37 8.99
N ARG A 37 13.54 -7.22 9.60
CA ARG A 37 14.49 -6.29 10.25
C ARG A 37 15.66 -5.85 9.35
N VAL A 38 15.41 -5.72 8.05
CA VAL A 38 16.40 -5.20 7.12
C VAL A 38 16.61 -3.72 7.41
N LYS A 39 17.86 -3.28 7.60
CA LYS A 39 18.16 -1.86 7.84
C LYS A 39 18.02 -1.06 6.54
N GLU A 40 17.33 0.07 6.59
CA GLU A 40 17.28 1.00 5.46
C GLU A 40 18.59 1.80 5.37
N ALA A 41 19.19 1.88 4.18
CA ALA A 41 20.55 2.39 3.99
C ALA A 41 20.75 3.84 4.51
N ASN A 42 19.70 4.66 4.45
CA ASN A 42 19.76 6.11 4.74
C ASN A 42 18.77 6.54 5.82
N SER A 43 18.37 5.62 6.71
CA SER A 43 17.31 5.87 7.68
C SER A 43 17.49 5.01 8.93
N ASN A 44 16.90 5.47 10.04
CA ASN A 44 16.83 4.71 11.29
C ASN A 44 15.72 3.66 11.26
N LEU A 45 15.00 3.55 10.16
CA LEU A 45 13.92 2.58 9.99
C LEU A 45 14.47 1.18 9.70
N LEU A 46 13.78 0.21 10.30
CA LEU A 46 13.85 -1.18 9.92
C LEU A 46 12.72 -1.46 8.95
N LYS A 47 12.91 -2.44 8.06
CA LYS A 47 11.86 -2.91 7.17
C LYS A 47 11.69 -4.42 7.24
N THR A 48 10.45 -4.86 7.14
CA THR A 48 10.11 -6.24 6.81
C THR A 48 9.60 -6.27 5.36
N ILE A 49 10.16 -7.15 4.54
CA ILE A 49 9.83 -7.29 3.12
C ILE A 49 9.18 -8.65 2.91
N TYR A 50 7.98 -8.62 2.32
CA TYR A 50 7.27 -9.80 1.82
C TYR A 50 7.37 -9.80 0.30
N SER A 51 8.01 -10.82 -0.27
CA SER A 51 8.16 -10.96 -1.73
C SER A 51 7.40 -12.18 -2.23
N ALA A 52 6.52 -11.99 -3.21
CA ALA A 52 5.72 -13.09 -3.73
C ALA A 52 6.60 -14.15 -4.40
N LEU A 53 6.31 -15.42 -4.13
CA LEU A 53 6.97 -16.54 -4.77
C LEU A 53 6.63 -16.57 -6.28
N PRO A 54 7.59 -16.92 -7.16
CA PRO A 54 7.39 -16.89 -8.62
C PRO A 54 6.21 -17.73 -9.12
N GLU A 55 5.96 -18.88 -8.49
CA GLU A 55 4.92 -19.85 -8.84
C GLU A 55 3.51 -19.43 -8.39
N VAL A 56 3.39 -18.42 -7.53
CA VAL A 56 2.11 -18.02 -6.96
C VAL A 56 1.39 -17.04 -7.88
N LYS A 57 0.18 -17.44 -8.28
CA LYS A 57 -0.77 -16.60 -9.03
C LYS A 57 -1.44 -15.59 -8.09
N SER A 58 -0.66 -14.67 -7.55
CA SER A 58 -1.13 -13.50 -6.79
C SER A 58 -0.87 -12.22 -7.57
N ASN A 59 -1.81 -11.28 -7.50
CA ASN A 59 -1.61 -9.94 -8.03
C ASN A 59 -0.72 -9.09 -7.11
N VAL A 60 -0.55 -9.48 -5.85
CA VAL A 60 0.32 -8.79 -4.88
C VAL A 60 1.72 -9.36 -5.05
N LYS A 61 2.69 -8.52 -5.40
CA LYS A 61 4.07 -8.93 -5.71
C LYS A 61 5.06 -8.61 -4.61
N ARG A 62 4.85 -7.50 -3.90
CA ARG A 62 5.73 -7.06 -2.83
C ARG A 62 4.95 -6.27 -1.80
N ILE A 63 5.26 -6.48 -0.53
CA ILE A 63 4.83 -5.62 0.56
C ILE A 63 6.07 -5.28 1.37
N GLU A 64 6.28 -4.02 1.68
CA GLU A 64 7.29 -3.56 2.61
C GLU A 64 6.63 -2.81 3.74
N ILE A 65 6.95 -3.19 4.96
CA ILE A 65 6.49 -2.51 6.17
C ILE A 65 7.73 -1.91 6.81
N LYS A 66 7.79 -0.57 6.87
CA LYS A 66 8.87 0.16 7.53
C LYS A 66 8.41 0.64 8.90
N TYR A 67 9.25 0.40 9.91
CA TYR A 67 8.95 0.70 11.30
C TYR A 67 10.19 1.18 12.05
N LEU A 68 9.97 1.91 13.14
CA LEU A 68 11.04 2.47 13.97
C LEU A 68 11.34 1.56 15.16
N GLY A 69 12.44 0.81 15.10
CA GLY A 69 12.86 -0.07 16.20
C GLY A 69 12.02 -1.34 16.38
N GLN A 70 10.72 -1.19 16.62
CA GLN A 70 9.77 -2.28 16.86
C GLN A 70 8.64 -2.30 15.80
N PRO A 71 8.06 -3.47 15.47
CA PRO A 71 7.04 -3.60 14.41
C PRO A 71 5.73 -2.83 14.63
N ASP A 72 5.41 -2.47 15.87
CA ASP A 72 4.24 -1.66 16.24
C ASP A 72 4.44 -0.17 15.93
N GLU A 73 5.68 0.28 15.74
CA GLU A 73 6.01 1.65 15.33
C GLU A 73 6.05 1.81 13.81
N VAL A 74 5.01 1.38 13.12
CA VAL A 74 4.91 1.51 11.66
C VAL A 74 4.94 2.98 11.24
N ARG A 75 5.75 3.28 10.21
CA ARG A 75 5.87 4.61 9.60
C ARG A 75 5.48 4.62 8.14
N GLN A 76 5.69 3.50 7.45
CA GLN A 76 5.35 3.40 6.04
C GLN A 76 4.96 1.98 5.67
N ILE A 77 3.94 1.84 4.82
CA ILE A 77 3.63 0.60 4.11
C ILE A 77 3.78 0.88 2.63
N TYR A 78 4.48 -0.01 1.93
CA TYR A 78 4.62 0.03 0.48
C TYR A 78 4.12 -1.29 -0.10
N VAL A 79 3.27 -1.21 -1.10
CA VAL A 79 2.70 -2.40 -1.77
C VAL A 79 2.90 -2.28 -3.27
N VAL A 80 3.31 -3.38 -3.90
CA VAL A 80 3.36 -3.51 -5.35
C VAL A 80 2.37 -4.57 -5.78
N MET A 81 1.50 -4.19 -6.71
CA MET A 81 0.56 -5.08 -7.36
C MET A 81 0.84 -5.11 -8.87
N LYS A 82 0.69 -6.29 -9.46
CA LYS A 82 0.79 -6.51 -10.89
C LYS A 82 -0.26 -7.50 -11.34
N THR A 83 -1.07 -7.10 -12.32
CA THR A 83 -1.97 -7.98 -13.05
C THR A 83 -1.49 -8.06 -14.48
N ASP A 84 -1.48 -9.25 -15.07
CA ASP A 84 -1.05 -9.43 -16.46
C ASP A 84 -1.87 -10.54 -17.10
N ASN A 85 -2.59 -10.20 -18.15
CA ASN A 85 -3.34 -11.13 -18.98
C ASN A 85 -3.29 -10.66 -20.46
N PRO A 86 -3.69 -11.51 -21.42
CA PRO A 86 -3.53 -11.19 -22.85
C PRO A 86 -4.20 -9.90 -23.33
N VAL A 87 -5.21 -9.41 -22.60
CA VAL A 87 -6.01 -8.25 -22.99
C VAL A 87 -5.64 -7.00 -22.17
N TYR A 88 -5.10 -7.20 -20.96
CA TYR A 88 -4.88 -6.16 -19.97
C TYR A 88 -3.67 -6.45 -19.11
N SER A 89 -2.81 -5.44 -18.92
CA SER A 89 -1.77 -5.44 -17.91
C SER A 89 -1.85 -4.18 -17.05
N SER A 90 -1.60 -4.36 -15.75
CA SER A 90 -1.48 -3.28 -14.80
C SER A 90 -0.31 -3.47 -13.86
N HIS A 91 0.31 -2.34 -13.55
CA HIS A 91 1.30 -2.23 -12.49
C HIS A 91 0.84 -1.09 -11.58
N GLN A 92 0.73 -1.36 -10.29
CA GLN A 92 0.29 -0.39 -9.31
C GLN A 92 1.24 -0.46 -8.11
N SER A 93 1.68 0.70 -7.64
CA SER A 93 2.35 0.88 -6.37
C SER A 93 1.51 1.73 -5.43
N ILE A 94 1.51 1.37 -4.16
CA ILE A 94 0.78 2.07 -3.11
C ILE A 94 1.77 2.41 -2.02
N HIS A 95 1.85 3.67 -1.64
CA HIS A 95 2.62 4.17 -0.53
C HIS A 95 1.67 4.74 0.51
N VAL A 96 1.78 4.22 1.72
CA VAL A 96 0.98 4.61 2.88
C VAL A 96 1.94 5.18 3.90
N TRP A 97 1.78 6.44 4.29
CA TRP A 97 2.52 7.04 5.40
C TRP A 97 1.64 7.07 6.63
N ILE A 98 2.24 6.68 7.75
CA ILE A 98 1.53 6.50 9.02
C ILE A 98 2.29 7.31 10.07
N ASN A 99 1.53 8.12 10.80
CA ASN A 99 2.01 8.85 11.97
C ASN A 99 1.53 8.15 13.23
N ASN A 100 2.30 8.29 14.31
CA ASN A 100 1.86 7.87 15.65
C ASN A 100 1.50 9.12 16.44
N LEU A 101 0.24 9.28 16.79
CA LEU A 101 -0.26 10.34 17.66
C LEU A 101 -0.82 9.69 18.93
N GLU A 102 -0.18 9.96 20.06
CA GLU A 102 -0.59 9.47 21.38
C GLU A 102 -0.76 7.94 21.45
N GLY A 103 0.13 7.18 20.79
CA GLY A 103 0.10 5.73 20.77
C GLY A 103 -0.90 5.13 19.77
N LYS A 104 -1.55 5.97 18.95
CA LYS A 104 -2.45 5.52 17.88
C LYS A 104 -1.78 5.73 16.53
N LEU A 105 -1.77 4.68 15.72
CA LEU A 105 -1.36 4.76 14.32
C LEU A 105 -2.47 5.45 13.52
N ILE A 106 -2.13 6.60 12.93
CA ILE A 106 -3.02 7.42 12.11
C ILE A 106 -2.44 7.45 10.70
N LEU A 107 -3.28 7.15 9.71
CA LEU A 107 -2.95 7.36 8.32
C LEU A 107 -2.68 8.85 8.07
N ASP A 108 -1.48 9.19 7.62
CA ASP A 108 -1.09 10.55 7.29
C ASP A 108 -1.38 10.85 5.82
N SER A 109 -0.90 9.98 4.94
CA SER A 109 -1.09 10.14 3.51
C SER A 109 -1.04 8.81 2.77
N LEU A 110 -1.65 8.80 1.59
CA LEU A 110 -1.72 7.69 0.67
C LEU A 110 -1.34 8.20 -0.72
N LYS A 111 -0.40 7.52 -1.36
CA LYS A 111 -0.07 7.75 -2.77
C LYS A 111 -0.22 6.46 -3.53
N THR A 112 -1.02 6.50 -4.58
CA THR A 112 -1.23 5.39 -5.50
C THR A 112 -0.73 5.79 -6.87
N GLU A 113 0.15 4.98 -7.45
CA GLU A 113 0.69 5.22 -8.79
C GLU A 113 0.57 3.96 -9.61
N GLY A 114 0.43 4.11 -10.92
CA GLY A 114 0.40 2.95 -11.76
C GLY A 114 0.32 3.23 -13.24
N VAL A 115 0.40 2.13 -13.97
CA VAL A 115 0.29 2.08 -15.42
C VAL A 115 -0.71 1.00 -15.75
N ASN A 116 -1.72 1.36 -16.54
CA ASN A 116 -2.69 0.43 -17.09
C ASN A 116 -2.51 0.38 -18.61
N LYS A 117 -2.44 -0.82 -19.16
CA LYS A 117 -2.39 -1.05 -20.60
C LYS A 117 -3.46 -2.05 -20.98
N THR A 118 -4.31 -1.64 -21.91
CA THR A 118 -5.30 -2.51 -22.56
C THR A 118 -4.88 -2.71 -24.01
N ILE A 119 -5.19 -3.87 -24.58
CA ILE A 119 -4.94 -4.15 -26.00
C ILE A 119 -5.54 -3.02 -26.87
N LEU A 120 -4.81 -2.62 -27.91
CA LEU A 120 -5.20 -1.57 -28.87
C LEU A 120 -5.34 -0.15 -28.29
N LEU A 121 -5.08 0.08 -27.01
CA LEU A 121 -5.12 1.40 -26.39
C LEU A 121 -3.72 1.85 -25.96
N THR A 122 -3.50 3.16 -25.97
CA THR A 122 -2.29 3.76 -25.40
C THR A 122 -2.27 3.51 -23.89
N PRO A 123 -1.11 3.14 -23.30
CA PRO A 123 -0.99 2.99 -21.86
C PRO A 123 -1.40 4.28 -21.13
N MET A 124 -2.13 4.12 -20.03
CA MET A 124 -2.54 5.21 -19.16
C MET A 124 -1.74 5.16 -17.87
N ASN A 125 -0.95 6.20 -17.64
CA ASN A 125 -0.28 6.42 -16.37
C ASN A 125 -1.18 7.23 -15.45
N TYR A 126 -1.20 6.89 -14.16
CA TYR A 126 -1.93 7.64 -13.15
C TYR A 126 -1.11 7.76 -11.86
N SER A 127 -1.33 8.84 -11.14
CA SER A 127 -0.74 9.10 -9.83
C SER A 127 -1.75 9.92 -9.04
N THR A 128 -2.18 9.37 -7.91
CA THR A 128 -3.12 9.98 -6.97
C THR A 128 -2.42 10.11 -5.64
N THR A 129 -2.46 11.30 -5.05
CA THR A 129 -1.95 11.55 -3.70
C THR A 129 -3.08 12.13 -2.86
N VAL A 130 -3.32 11.53 -1.70
CA VAL A 130 -4.28 11.97 -0.71
C VAL A 130 -3.54 12.18 0.59
N SER A 131 -3.72 13.35 1.20
CA SER A 131 -3.17 13.66 2.52
C SER A 131 -4.32 13.93 3.49
N ILE A 132 -4.23 13.40 4.70
CA ILE A 132 -5.12 13.72 5.80
C ILE A 132 -4.56 14.97 6.48
N THR A 133 -4.90 16.14 5.93
CA THR A 133 -4.66 17.41 6.63
C THR A 133 -5.75 17.58 7.70
N GLY A 134 -5.45 17.13 8.92
CA GLY A 134 -6.12 17.51 10.16
C GLY A 134 -7.65 17.64 10.09
N PHE A 135 -8.37 16.52 10.07
CA PHE A 135 -9.68 16.50 10.69
C PHE A 135 -9.49 16.27 12.19
N GLY A 136 -9.90 17.26 12.97
CA GLY A 136 -9.86 17.23 14.42
C GLY A 136 -10.44 15.94 14.99
N ILE A 137 -9.90 15.58 16.15
CA ILE A 137 -10.27 14.48 17.02
C ILE A 137 -11.80 14.49 17.23
N GLY A 138 -12.52 13.77 16.37
CA GLY A 138 -13.89 13.35 16.61
C GLY A 138 -13.82 11.93 17.11
N ALA A 139 -13.75 11.77 18.43
CA ALA A 139 -13.83 10.49 19.10
C ALA A 139 -15.00 9.66 18.53
N ILE A 140 -14.69 8.54 17.87
CA ILE A 140 -15.66 7.46 17.74
C ILE A 140 -15.69 6.81 19.13
N LYS A 141 -16.74 7.13 19.87
CA LYS A 141 -17.13 6.48 21.13
C LYS A 141 -17.81 5.15 20.84
#